data_AF-A0A2N2NGF3-F1
#
_entry.id   AF-A0A2N2NGF3-F1
#
_cell.length_a   1.000
_cell.length_b   1.000
_cell.length_c   1.000
_cell.angle_alpha   90.00
_cell.angle_beta   90.00
_cell.angle_gamma   90.00
#
_symmetry.space_group_name_H-M   'P 1'
#
loop_
_entity.id
_entity.type
_entity.pdbx_description
1 polymer ?
#
loop_
_entity_poly.entity_id
_entity_poly.type
_entity_poly.pdbx_seq_one_letter_code
_entity_poly.pdbx_strand_id
1 'polypeptide(L)'
;MSDQTKIYERFNIARRLEHILLILSFSTLAVTGLIQKYALNSVSITLISFMGGIEIVRIIHRIAAVTFFLEGIYHFILMAYLLYVKRKEATMIPGIKDGFDAIYELLHNIGLRKEGPKMPRYNYAEKMEYLAMLWGYFLMGLTGFMLWNPIITTKIFPGEFVPAAKVAHGLEAVLAVLAIFLWHFYHVHIKKWNWSMLKGYLTHHEMVEEHGAELEKIEMAEPEPEIDPVVYKKRMKIFTPVSIVFSVIMVSLVIFLANYEETAITTIPRVYAEVDVFVPRTPTPIPSPIPSPTPDMMVANTWDGGIDYLFEQKCGLCHGESGGLSVKTYSGIIQGGNSGMSVIPGRPDESLIMQIQAPGNEHPGQFSDEELERVRIWIINGARK
;
A
#
# COMPACT_ATOMS: atom_id res chain seq x y z
N MET A 1 58.58 16.31 -7.22
CA MET A 1 57.16 16.68 -7.07
C MET A 1 56.48 15.48 -6.47
N SER A 2 55.86 15.57 -5.28
CA SER A 2 55.34 14.35 -4.63
C SER A 2 54.18 13.77 -5.45
N ASP A 3 54.17 12.45 -5.67
CA ASP A 3 53.14 11.74 -6.46
C ASP A 3 51.70 11.96 -5.95
N GLN A 4 51.55 12.47 -4.73
CA GLN A 4 50.29 12.64 -4.03
C GLN A 4 49.37 13.73 -4.61
N THR A 5 49.87 14.65 -5.45
CA THR A 5 49.06 15.73 -6.06
C THR A 5 48.58 15.41 -7.48
N LYS A 6 48.95 14.27 -8.05
CA LYS A 6 48.45 13.88 -9.39
C LYS A 6 46.96 13.55 -9.34
N ILE A 7 46.22 14.11 -10.30
CA ILE A 7 44.79 13.87 -10.50
C ILE A 7 44.57 13.20 -11.85
N TYR A 8 43.63 12.26 -11.91
CA TYR A 8 43.31 11.44 -13.08
C TYR A 8 41.86 11.63 -13.47
N GLU A 9 41.60 11.91 -14.75
CA GLU A 9 40.23 12.02 -15.26
C GLU A 9 39.53 10.65 -15.18
N ARG A 10 38.42 10.62 -14.45
CA ARG A 10 37.63 9.42 -14.21
C ARG A 10 36.33 9.43 -15.02
N PHE A 11 35.60 10.55 -15.02
CA PHE A 11 34.32 10.68 -15.72
C PHE A 11 34.19 12.02 -16.42
N ASN A 12 33.85 11.97 -17.71
CA ASN A 12 33.52 13.16 -18.47
C ASN A 12 32.17 13.75 -18.02
N ILE A 13 31.92 15.00 -18.42
CA ILE A 13 30.70 15.74 -18.03
C ILE A 13 29.43 15.03 -18.47
N ALA A 14 29.39 14.46 -19.68
CA ALA A 14 28.20 13.78 -20.20
C ALA A 14 27.76 12.61 -19.30
N ARG A 15 28.70 11.73 -18.90
CA ARG A 15 28.41 10.60 -17.99
C ARG A 15 27.96 11.06 -16.61
N ARG A 16 28.51 12.17 -16.12
CA ARG A 16 28.10 12.75 -14.84
C ARG A 16 26.70 13.32 -14.91
N LEU A 17 26.33 13.97 -16.01
CA LEU A 17 24.98 14.47 -16.23
C LEU A 17 23.96 13.34 -16.35
N GLU A 18 24.29 12.26 -17.07
CA GLU A 18 23.49 11.03 -17.07
C GLU A 18 23.25 10.55 -15.65
N HIS A 19 24.31 10.37 -14.86
CA HIS A 19 24.15 9.89 -13.48
C HIS A 19 23.33 10.82 -12.58
N ILE A 20 23.43 12.14 -12.75
CA ILE A 20 22.57 13.08 -12.02
C ILE A 20 21.11 12.87 -12.42
N LEU A 21 20.84 12.71 -13.72
CA LEU A 21 19.49 12.39 -14.19
C LEU A 21 19.00 11.06 -13.61
N LEU A 22 19.86 10.04 -13.56
CA LEU A 22 19.59 8.73 -12.95
C LEU A 22 19.18 8.88 -11.49
N ILE A 23 19.99 9.61 -10.71
CA ILE A 23 19.73 9.83 -9.28
C ILE A 23 18.37 10.49 -9.10
N LEU A 24 18.08 11.55 -9.86
CA LEU A 24 16.85 12.32 -9.70
C LEU A 24 15.62 11.49 -10.10
N SER A 25 15.68 10.80 -11.24
CA SER A 25 14.59 9.98 -11.76
C SER A 25 14.35 8.75 -10.88
N PHE A 26 15.41 8.00 -10.53
CA PHE A 26 15.33 6.84 -9.63
C PHE A 26 14.87 7.22 -8.23
N SER A 27 15.41 8.29 -7.62
CA SER A 27 14.98 8.71 -6.27
C SER A 27 13.51 9.10 -6.25
N THR A 28 13.04 9.78 -7.30
CA THR A 28 11.62 10.11 -7.44
C THR A 28 10.77 8.86 -7.56
N LEU A 29 11.18 7.87 -8.37
CA LEU A 29 10.51 6.57 -8.49
C LEU A 29 10.50 5.80 -7.17
N ALA A 30 11.61 5.78 -6.44
CA ALA A 30 11.75 5.12 -5.16
C ALA A 30 10.79 5.72 -4.12
N VAL A 31 10.80 7.04 -3.95
CA VAL A 31 9.94 7.72 -2.97
C VAL A 31 8.47 7.54 -3.33
N THR A 32 8.09 7.86 -4.56
CA THR A 32 6.68 7.75 -5.00
C THR A 32 6.20 6.30 -5.06
N GLY A 33 7.07 5.34 -5.39
CA GLY A 33 6.74 3.91 -5.44
C GLY A 33 6.57 3.30 -4.05
N LEU A 34 7.46 3.61 -3.10
CA LEU A 34 7.40 3.07 -1.74
C LEU A 34 6.16 3.54 -0.97
N ILE A 35 5.83 4.82 -1.05
CA ILE A 35 4.63 5.35 -0.38
C ILE A 35 3.33 4.78 -0.99
N GLN A 36 3.34 4.45 -2.29
CA GLN A 36 2.22 3.75 -2.93
C GLN A 36 2.14 2.28 -2.52
N LYS A 37 3.28 1.59 -2.39
CA LYS A 37 3.35 0.19 -1.94
C LYS A 37 2.85 0.05 -0.50
N TYR A 38 3.27 0.96 0.38
CA TYR A 38 2.93 0.96 1.81
C TYR A 38 1.85 1.99 2.16
N ALA A 39 0.83 2.12 1.31
CA ALA A 39 -0.19 3.18 1.40
C ALA A 39 -0.98 3.25 2.72
N LEU A 40 -0.99 2.18 3.53
CA LEU A 40 -1.66 2.14 4.83
C LEU A 40 -0.76 2.60 5.99
N ASN A 41 0.54 2.81 5.75
CA ASN A 41 1.46 3.30 6.77
C ASN A 41 1.26 4.80 6.99
N SER A 42 1.26 5.26 8.24
CA SER A 42 1.05 6.68 8.59
C SER A 42 2.02 7.62 7.88
N VAL A 43 3.30 7.24 7.76
CA VAL A 43 4.31 8.03 7.03
C VAL A 43 3.94 8.16 5.55
N SER A 44 3.46 7.08 4.94
CA SER A 44 3.03 7.10 3.53
C SER A 44 1.81 7.98 3.34
N ILE A 45 0.83 7.92 4.25
CA ILE A 45 -0.36 8.78 4.21
C ILE A 45 0.04 10.26 4.33
N THR A 46 0.93 10.61 5.26
CA THR A 46 1.42 11.98 5.44
C THR A 46 2.14 12.48 4.18
N LEU A 47 3.04 11.67 3.61
CA LEU A 47 3.78 12.05 2.40
C LEU A 47 2.86 12.17 1.18
N ILE A 48 1.92 11.24 0.98
CA ILE A 48 0.94 11.33 -0.10
C ILE A 48 0.09 12.59 0.04
N SER A 49 -0.35 12.91 1.26
CA SER A 49 -1.14 14.13 1.53
C SER A 49 -0.33 15.39 1.24
N PHE A 50 0.94 15.43 1.67
CA PHE A 50 1.85 16.55 1.41
C PHE A 50 2.11 16.77 -0.09
N MET A 51 2.20 15.69 -0.86
CA MET A 51 2.42 15.74 -2.32
C MET A 51 1.16 16.07 -3.13
N GLY A 52 0.02 16.34 -2.47
CA GLY A 52 -1.22 16.72 -3.14
C GLY A 52 -2.16 15.57 -3.48
N GLY A 53 -1.98 14.40 -2.86
CA GLY A 53 -2.86 13.23 -3.02
C GLY A 53 -2.29 12.11 -3.90
N ILE A 54 -2.99 10.99 -3.93
CA ILE A 54 -2.52 9.76 -4.60
C ILE A 54 -2.48 9.92 -6.13
N GLU A 55 -3.37 10.73 -6.69
CA GLU A 55 -3.42 11.03 -8.12
C GLU A 55 -2.15 11.75 -8.58
N ILE A 56 -1.72 12.77 -7.83
CA ILE A 56 -0.49 13.51 -8.13
C ILE A 56 0.74 12.63 -7.96
N VAL A 57 0.81 11.84 -6.88
CA VAL A 57 1.90 10.88 -6.67
C VAL A 57 2.04 9.90 -7.84
N ARG A 58 0.92 9.37 -8.35
CA ARG A 58 0.91 8.49 -9.54
C ARG A 58 1.39 9.20 -10.79
N ILE A 59 0.99 10.44 -11.01
CA ILE A 59 1.45 11.24 -12.16
C ILE A 59 2.96 11.47 -12.08
N ILE A 60 3.46 11.90 -10.92
CA ILE A 60 4.89 12.12 -10.69
C ILE A 60 5.67 10.83 -10.93
N HIS A 61 5.19 9.70 -10.40
CA HIS A 61 5.82 8.39 -10.59
C HIS A 61 5.95 8.04 -12.08
N ARG A 62 4.89 8.25 -12.87
CA ARG A 62 4.90 7.97 -14.31
C ARG A 62 5.80 8.92 -15.11
N ILE A 63 5.83 10.21 -14.77
CA ILE A 63 6.76 11.17 -15.39
C ILE A 63 8.21 10.77 -15.10
N ALA A 64 8.50 10.39 -13.86
CA ALA A 64 9.82 9.89 -13.48
C ALA A 64 10.17 8.58 -14.20
N ALA A 65 9.19 7.67 -14.37
CA ALA A 65 9.37 6.43 -15.12
C ALA A 65 9.72 6.68 -16.60
N VAL A 66 8.98 7.59 -17.25
CA VAL A 66 9.27 7.99 -18.64
C VAL A 66 10.65 8.62 -18.74
N THR A 67 11.02 9.50 -17.81
CA THR A 67 12.35 10.12 -17.77
C THR A 67 13.45 9.08 -17.63
N PHE A 68 13.31 8.16 -16.66
CA PHE A 68 14.25 7.07 -16.42
C PHE A 68 14.38 6.14 -17.63
N PHE A 69 13.28 5.87 -18.33
CA PHE A 69 13.31 5.02 -19.52
C PHE A 69 13.96 5.71 -20.73
N LEU A 70 13.70 7.00 -20.94
CA LEU A 70 14.38 7.80 -21.98
C LEU A 70 15.87 7.92 -21.70
N GLU A 71 16.26 8.08 -20.44
CA GLU A 71 17.65 8.03 -20.02
C GLU A 71 18.31 6.69 -20.35
N GLY A 72 17.65 5.56 -20.06
CA GLY A 72 18.15 4.23 -20.42
C GLY A 72 18.32 4.05 -21.94
N ILE A 73 17.41 4.57 -22.75
CA ILE A 73 17.54 4.58 -24.23
C ILE A 73 18.77 5.37 -24.65
N TYR A 74 18.96 6.58 -24.12
CA TYR A 74 20.15 7.39 -24.39
C TYR A 74 21.43 6.66 -23.98
N HIS A 75 21.45 6.09 -22.78
CA HIS A 75 22.58 5.35 -22.23
C HIS A 75 22.95 4.15 -23.12
N PHE A 76 21.95 3.41 -23.61
CA PHE A 76 22.15 2.28 -24.51
C PHE A 76 22.76 2.72 -25.85
N ILE A 77 22.27 3.82 -26.44
CA ILE A 77 22.82 4.39 -27.67
C ILE A 77 24.25 4.86 -27.46
N LEU A 78 24.54 5.53 -26.33
CA LEU A 78 25.89 5.96 -25.99
C LEU A 78 26.83 4.76 -25.83
N MET A 79 26.40 3.71 -25.14
CA MET A 79 27.17 2.48 -24.99
C MET A 79 27.43 1.82 -26.35
N ALA A 80 26.41 1.72 -27.20
CA ALA A 80 26.55 1.20 -28.56
C ALA A 80 27.54 2.04 -29.38
N TYR A 81 27.51 3.37 -29.25
CA TYR A 81 28.49 4.26 -29.87
C TYR A 81 29.92 3.97 -29.36
N LEU A 82 30.10 3.84 -28.05
CA LEU A 82 31.40 3.58 -27.44
C LEU A 82 31.98 2.22 -27.86
N LEU A 83 31.16 1.18 -27.94
CA LEU A 83 31.58 -0.18 -28.28
C LEU A 83 31.75 -0.38 -29.79
N TYR A 84 30.81 0.10 -30.61
CA TYR A 84 30.82 -0.13 -32.04
C TYR A 84 31.67 0.90 -32.79
N VAL A 85 31.42 2.20 -32.57
CA VAL A 85 32.11 3.27 -33.29
C VAL A 85 33.49 3.49 -32.70
N LYS A 86 33.55 3.71 -31.39
CA LYS A 86 34.81 4.01 -30.69
C LYS A 86 35.65 2.78 -30.34
N ARG A 87 35.11 1.56 -30.41
CA ARG A 87 35.80 0.32 -30.05
C ARG A 87 36.50 0.38 -28.69
N LYS A 88 35.90 1.12 -27.74
CA LYS A 88 36.36 1.09 -26.35
C LYS A 88 36.16 -0.31 -25.79
N GLU A 89 37.03 -0.71 -24.87
CA GLU A 89 36.90 -1.98 -24.15
C GLU A 89 35.57 -2.03 -23.38
N ALA A 90 34.90 -3.18 -23.40
CA ALA A 90 33.64 -3.40 -22.69
C ALA A 90 33.87 -3.64 -21.20
N THR A 91 34.46 -2.66 -20.52
CA THR A 91 34.97 -2.79 -19.15
C THR A 91 33.89 -3.04 -18.09
N MET A 92 32.61 -2.76 -18.40
CA MET A 92 31.47 -3.00 -17.50
C MET A 92 30.91 -4.42 -17.56
N ILE A 93 31.35 -5.26 -18.50
CA ILE A 93 30.86 -6.64 -18.60
C ILE A 93 31.59 -7.50 -17.55
N PRO A 94 30.87 -8.16 -16.63
CA PRO A 94 31.48 -9.09 -15.68
C PRO A 94 32.18 -10.25 -16.42
N GLY A 95 33.38 -10.60 -15.98
CA GLY A 95 34.16 -11.72 -16.47
C GLY A 95 34.59 -12.66 -15.36
N ILE A 96 35.23 -13.77 -15.73
CA ILE A 96 35.70 -14.78 -14.77
C ILE A 96 36.68 -14.19 -13.75
N LYS A 97 37.51 -13.23 -14.18
CA LYS A 97 38.47 -12.53 -13.31
C LYS A 97 37.76 -11.83 -12.14
N ASP A 98 36.57 -11.26 -12.35
CA ASP A 98 35.83 -10.54 -11.30
C ASP A 98 35.49 -11.45 -10.11
N GLY A 99 35.20 -12.74 -10.36
CA GLY A 99 34.99 -13.72 -9.30
C GLY A 99 36.25 -14.02 -8.49
N PHE A 100 37.40 -14.13 -9.17
CA PHE A 100 38.69 -14.27 -8.49
C PHE A 100 39.06 -13.00 -7.71
N ASP A 101 38.83 -11.82 -8.28
CA ASP A 101 39.09 -10.54 -7.63
C ASP A 101 38.25 -10.40 -6.35
N ALA A 102 36.98 -10.83 -6.36
CA ALA A 102 36.15 -10.87 -5.16
C ALA A 102 36.69 -11.82 -4.07
N ILE A 103 37.12 -13.04 -4.46
CA ILE A 103 37.73 -13.99 -3.51
C ILE A 103 39.04 -13.42 -2.97
N TYR A 104 39.86 -12.78 -3.81
CA TYR A 104 41.12 -12.20 -3.39
C TYR A 104 40.95 -10.99 -2.47
N GLU A 105 39.95 -10.14 -2.72
CA GLU A 105 39.60 -9.06 -1.80
C GLU A 105 39.12 -9.64 -0.46
N LEU A 106 38.28 -10.69 -0.47
CA LEU A 106 37.84 -11.36 0.74
C LEU A 106 39.02 -11.91 1.55
N LEU A 107 39.91 -12.68 0.90
CA LEU A 107 41.11 -13.25 1.53
C LEU A 107 42.04 -12.17 2.10
N HIS A 108 42.13 -11.03 1.43
CA HIS A 108 42.87 -9.88 1.92
C HIS A 108 42.22 -9.26 3.16
N ASN A 109 40.90 -9.04 3.12
CA ASN A 109 40.15 -8.44 4.22
C ASN A 109 40.16 -9.29 5.49
N ILE A 110 40.26 -10.63 5.38
CA ILE A 110 40.41 -11.54 6.53
C ILE A 110 41.88 -11.82 6.90
N GLY A 111 42.83 -11.15 6.25
CA GLY A 111 44.27 -11.24 6.57
C GLY A 111 44.99 -12.49 6.05
N LEU A 112 44.35 -13.34 5.25
CA LEU A 112 44.99 -14.50 4.62
C LEU A 112 45.86 -14.14 3.41
N ARG A 113 45.68 -12.94 2.85
CA ARG A 113 46.48 -12.39 1.76
C ARG A 113 47.05 -11.03 2.15
N LYS A 114 48.36 -10.82 1.96
CA LYS A 114 49.05 -9.58 2.35
C LYS A 114 48.68 -8.36 1.49
N GLU A 115 48.49 -8.57 0.19
CA GLU A 115 48.21 -7.50 -0.77
C GLU A 115 46.82 -7.68 -1.38
N GLY A 116 46.05 -6.60 -1.48
CA GLY A 116 44.76 -6.60 -2.17
C GLY A 116 44.88 -6.85 -3.68
N PRO A 117 43.81 -7.31 -4.35
CA PRO A 117 43.79 -7.42 -5.81
C PRO A 117 43.86 -6.04 -6.48
N LYS A 118 44.64 -5.94 -7.57
CA LYS A 118 44.69 -4.74 -8.41
C LYS A 118 43.47 -4.71 -9.32
N MET A 119 42.50 -3.89 -8.95
CA MET A 119 41.23 -3.77 -9.67
C MET A 119 41.39 -2.96 -10.97
N PRO A 120 40.65 -3.31 -12.03
CA PRO A 120 40.67 -2.58 -13.30
C PRO A 120 39.82 -1.30 -13.21
N ARG A 121 39.56 -0.68 -14.37
CA ARG A 121 38.77 0.55 -14.48
C ARG A 121 37.46 0.48 -13.69
N TYR A 122 36.74 -0.63 -13.72
CA TYR A 122 35.60 -0.85 -12.84
C TYR A 122 35.83 -2.14 -12.07
N ASN A 123 35.74 -2.09 -10.75
CA ASN A 123 35.91 -3.27 -9.91
C ASN A 123 34.68 -4.19 -10.01
N TYR A 124 34.78 -5.41 -9.47
CA TYR A 124 33.68 -6.38 -9.58
C TYR A 124 32.40 -5.88 -8.93
N ALA A 125 32.48 -5.13 -7.82
CA ALA A 125 31.30 -4.62 -7.11
C ALA A 125 30.56 -3.57 -7.97
N GLU A 126 31.28 -2.62 -8.57
CA GLU A 126 30.73 -1.62 -9.50
C GLU A 126 30.07 -2.29 -10.72
N LYS A 127 30.68 -3.36 -11.27
CA LYS A 127 30.09 -4.11 -12.38
C LYS A 127 28.81 -4.84 -11.97
N MET A 128 28.78 -5.43 -10.78
CA MET A 128 27.60 -6.11 -10.26
C MET A 128 26.47 -5.14 -9.96
N GLU A 129 26.76 -3.94 -9.45
CA GLU A 129 25.78 -2.87 -9.29
C GLU A 129 25.19 -2.45 -10.64
N TYR A 130 26.03 -2.27 -11.66
CA TYR A 130 25.55 -1.94 -13.01
C TYR A 130 24.71 -3.06 -13.62
N LEU A 131 25.11 -4.32 -13.44
CA LEU A 131 24.32 -5.48 -13.92
C LEU A 131 22.97 -5.56 -13.19
N ALA A 132 22.94 -5.36 -11.88
CA ALA A 132 21.71 -5.34 -11.10
C ALA A 132 20.80 -4.18 -11.54
N MET A 133 21.36 -3.00 -11.81
CA MET A 133 20.61 -1.86 -12.35
C MET A 133 20.03 -2.18 -13.74
N LEU A 134 20.81 -2.82 -14.63
CA LEU A 134 20.34 -3.21 -15.96
C LEU A 134 19.19 -4.24 -15.87
N TRP A 135 19.31 -5.23 -14.98
CA TRP A 135 18.23 -6.18 -14.70
C TRP A 135 16.98 -5.47 -14.18
N GLY A 136 17.15 -4.62 -13.17
CA GLY A 136 16.08 -3.81 -12.58
C GLY A 136 15.40 -2.94 -13.63
N TYR A 137 16.16 -2.30 -14.53
CA TYR A 137 15.63 -1.48 -15.62
C TYR A 137 14.64 -2.25 -16.50
N PHE A 138 15.01 -3.45 -16.95
CA PHE A 138 14.13 -4.27 -17.79
C PHE A 138 12.94 -4.82 -17.03
N LEU A 139 13.17 -5.39 -15.84
CA LEU A 139 12.10 -6.00 -15.03
C LEU A 139 11.08 -4.94 -14.57
N MET A 140 11.55 -3.80 -14.07
CA MET A 140 10.71 -2.69 -13.63
C MET A 140 9.99 -2.03 -14.81
N GLY A 141 10.65 -1.88 -15.95
CA GLY A 141 10.02 -1.37 -17.17
C GLY A 141 8.88 -2.28 -17.65
N LEU A 142 9.12 -3.59 -17.72
CA LEU A 142 8.12 -4.58 -18.15
C LEU A 142 6.94 -4.64 -17.19
N THR A 143 7.21 -4.84 -15.91
CA THR A 143 6.15 -4.96 -14.89
C THR A 143 5.42 -3.64 -14.66
N GLY A 144 6.12 -2.51 -14.74
CA GLY A 144 5.52 -1.18 -14.66
C GLY A 144 4.57 -0.90 -15.83
N PHE A 145 4.95 -1.30 -17.04
CA PHE A 145 4.06 -1.25 -18.20
C PHE A 145 2.82 -2.11 -18.00
N MET A 146 2.96 -3.34 -17.50
CA MET A 146 1.82 -4.22 -17.25
C MET A 146 0.82 -3.61 -16.25
N LEU A 147 1.33 -2.90 -15.24
CA LEU A 147 0.51 -2.23 -14.23
C LEU A 147 -0.11 -0.93 -14.72
N TRP A 148 0.57 -0.20 -15.60
CA TRP A 148 0.02 1.00 -16.23
C TRP A 148 -1.05 0.63 -17.27
N ASN A 149 -0.86 -0.46 -18.01
CA ASN A 149 -1.75 -0.91 -19.09
C ASN A 149 -2.30 -2.34 -18.85
N PRO A 150 -3.15 -2.54 -17.83
CA PRO A 150 -3.61 -3.87 -17.46
C PRO A 150 -4.50 -4.53 -18.54
N ILE A 151 -5.29 -3.76 -19.30
CA ILE A 151 -6.17 -4.31 -20.34
C ILE A 151 -5.36 -4.88 -21.51
N ILE A 152 -4.33 -4.18 -21.98
CA ILE A 152 -3.43 -4.73 -23.02
C ILE A 152 -2.79 -6.01 -22.49
N THR A 153 -2.31 -5.96 -21.24
CA THR A 153 -1.66 -7.10 -20.61
C THR A 153 -2.57 -8.32 -20.62
N THR A 154 -3.86 -8.17 -20.28
CA THR A 154 -4.80 -9.29 -20.29
C THR A 154 -5.31 -9.70 -21.67
N LYS A 155 -5.16 -8.85 -22.69
CA LYS A 155 -5.38 -9.23 -24.10
C LYS A 155 -4.27 -10.14 -24.63
N ILE A 156 -3.03 -9.97 -24.15
CA ILE A 156 -1.85 -10.71 -24.62
C ILE A 156 -1.53 -11.90 -23.70
N PHE A 157 -1.67 -11.73 -22.39
CA PHE A 157 -1.31 -12.70 -21.36
C PHE A 157 -2.53 -13.07 -20.49
N PRO A 158 -2.50 -14.23 -19.81
CA PRO A 158 -3.50 -14.57 -18.81
C PRO A 158 -3.62 -13.53 -17.69
N GLY A 159 -4.83 -13.38 -17.11
CA GLY A 159 -5.14 -12.35 -16.11
C GLY A 159 -4.28 -12.37 -14.84
N GLU A 160 -3.67 -13.51 -14.51
CA GLU A 160 -2.75 -13.69 -13.38
C GLU A 160 -1.44 -12.90 -13.52
N PHE A 161 -1.06 -12.48 -14.73
CA PHE A 161 0.15 -11.70 -14.96
C PHE A 161 0.07 -10.30 -14.33
N VAL A 162 -1.12 -9.71 -14.21
CA VAL A 162 -1.28 -8.39 -13.58
C VAL A 162 -0.96 -8.42 -12.08
N PRO A 163 -1.55 -9.31 -11.25
CA PRO A 163 -1.16 -9.43 -9.85
C PRO A 163 0.28 -9.94 -9.68
N ALA A 164 0.77 -10.82 -10.55
CA ALA A 164 2.18 -11.24 -10.52
C ALA A 164 3.13 -10.06 -10.77
N ALA A 165 2.84 -9.22 -11.76
CA ALA A 165 3.57 -7.99 -12.03
C ALA A 165 3.51 -7.03 -10.84
N LYS A 166 2.37 -6.91 -10.16
CA LYS A 166 2.24 -6.06 -8.96
C LYS A 166 3.18 -6.51 -7.84
N VAL A 167 3.26 -7.82 -7.59
CA VAL A 167 4.15 -8.39 -6.59
C VAL A 167 5.61 -8.22 -7.01
N ALA A 168 5.96 -8.60 -8.25
CA ALA A 168 7.31 -8.50 -8.78
C ALA A 168 7.82 -7.05 -8.78
N HIS A 169 7.06 -6.11 -9.36
CA HIS A 169 7.40 -4.69 -9.39
C HIS A 169 7.58 -4.13 -7.98
N GLY A 170 6.66 -4.46 -7.07
CA GLY A 170 6.70 -3.96 -5.70
C GLY A 170 7.85 -4.54 -4.88
N LEU A 171 8.24 -5.80 -5.08
CA LEU A 171 9.37 -6.41 -4.35
C LEU A 171 10.71 -5.98 -4.95
N GLU A 172 10.82 -5.95 -6.26
CA GLU A 172 12.00 -5.46 -6.96
C GLU A 172 12.27 -3.99 -6.62
N ALA A 173 11.24 -3.13 -6.53
CA ALA A 173 11.41 -1.75 -6.07
C ALA A 173 12.05 -1.68 -4.68
N VAL A 174 11.63 -2.53 -3.73
CA VAL A 174 12.22 -2.56 -2.39
C VAL A 174 13.66 -3.05 -2.46
N LEU A 175 13.92 -4.11 -3.23
CA LEU A 175 15.26 -4.65 -3.42
C LEU A 175 16.20 -3.61 -4.05
N ALA A 176 15.76 -2.91 -5.09
CA ALA A 176 16.53 -1.86 -5.76
C ALA A 176 16.84 -0.70 -4.81
N VAL A 177 15.86 -0.23 -4.02
CA VAL A 177 16.09 0.81 -3.01
C VAL A 177 17.10 0.33 -1.96
N LEU A 178 16.93 -0.87 -1.42
CA LEU A 178 17.86 -1.42 -0.43
C LEU A 178 19.26 -1.62 -1.01
N ALA A 179 19.39 -2.08 -2.25
CA ALA A 179 20.69 -2.20 -2.92
C ALA A 179 21.38 -0.83 -3.05
N ILE A 180 20.65 0.22 -3.44
CA ILE A 180 21.24 1.55 -3.53
C ILE A 180 21.62 2.10 -2.14
N PHE A 181 20.76 1.96 -1.13
CA PHE A 181 21.05 2.52 0.21
C PHE A 181 22.10 1.73 1.00
N LEU A 182 22.01 0.40 1.00
CA LEU A 182 22.88 -0.44 1.82
C LEU A 182 24.18 -0.79 1.13
N TRP A 183 24.17 -0.97 -0.19
CA TRP A 183 25.35 -1.40 -0.93
C TRP A 183 26.03 -0.20 -1.61
N HIS A 184 25.37 0.45 -2.56
CA HIS A 184 25.98 1.55 -3.33
C HIS A 184 26.39 2.73 -2.43
N PHE A 185 25.47 3.24 -1.59
CA PHE A 185 25.76 4.34 -0.67
C PHE A 185 26.84 3.99 0.34
N TYR A 186 26.84 2.76 0.87
CA TYR A 186 27.89 2.33 1.78
C TYR A 186 29.26 2.32 1.09
N HIS A 187 29.37 1.67 -0.07
CA HIS A 187 30.66 1.56 -0.76
C HIS A 187 31.18 2.93 -1.22
N VAL A 188 30.34 3.72 -1.88
CA VAL A 188 30.74 4.99 -2.50
C VAL A 188 30.84 6.12 -1.47
N HIS A 189 29.84 6.27 -0.59
CA HIS A 189 29.73 7.44 0.29
C HIS A 189 30.19 7.21 1.73
N ILE A 190 30.34 5.97 2.19
CA ILE A 190 30.76 5.69 3.58
C ILE A 190 32.17 5.08 3.62
N LYS A 191 32.38 3.94 2.95
CA LYS A 191 33.66 3.20 2.95
C LYS A 191 34.76 4.00 2.26
N LYS A 192 34.46 4.61 1.12
CA LYS A 192 35.47 5.19 0.21
C LYS A 192 35.40 6.71 0.07
N TRP A 193 34.26 7.31 0.43
CA TRP A 193 34.03 8.75 0.32
C TRP A 193 34.38 9.32 -1.08
N ASN A 194 33.93 8.63 -2.13
CA ASN A 194 34.32 8.90 -3.51
C ASN A 194 33.42 9.96 -4.17
N TRP A 195 34.01 11.09 -4.59
CA TRP A 195 33.30 12.22 -5.23
C TRP A 195 33.50 12.29 -6.75
N SER A 196 34.05 11.25 -7.37
CA SER A 196 34.42 11.26 -8.79
C SER A 196 33.22 11.46 -9.73
N MET A 197 32.02 11.00 -9.37
CA MET A 197 30.81 11.27 -10.17
C MET A 197 30.35 12.73 -10.15
N LEU A 198 30.78 13.51 -9.14
CA LEU A 198 30.47 14.95 -9.07
C LEU A 198 31.63 15.81 -9.60
N LYS A 199 32.88 15.43 -9.33
CA LYS A 199 34.07 16.21 -9.71
C LYS A 199 34.65 15.80 -11.07
N GLY A 200 34.53 14.52 -11.43
CA GLY A 200 35.05 13.95 -12.68
C GLY A 200 36.45 13.35 -12.59
N TYR A 201 37.13 13.43 -11.44
CA TYR A 201 38.51 12.96 -11.26
C TYR A 201 38.73 12.19 -9.97
N LEU A 202 39.82 11.43 -9.90
CA LEU A 202 40.36 10.78 -8.71
C LEU A 202 41.81 11.22 -8.46
N THR A 203 42.22 11.21 -7.20
CA THR A 203 43.62 11.41 -6.80
C THR A 203 44.46 10.17 -7.06
N HIS A 204 45.78 10.32 -7.13
CA HIS A 204 46.71 9.17 -7.25
C HIS A 204 46.48 8.11 -6.18
N HIS A 205 46.31 8.53 -4.92
CA HIS A 205 46.05 7.61 -3.81
C HIS A 205 44.77 6.79 -4.01
N GLU A 206 43.66 7.44 -4.38
CA GLU A 206 42.39 6.75 -4.67
C GLU A 206 42.55 5.77 -5.85
N MET A 207 43.30 6.15 -6.89
CA MET A 207 43.58 5.27 -8.03
C MET A 207 44.41 4.04 -7.62
N VAL A 208 45.43 4.19 -6.76
CA VAL A 208 46.22 3.06 -6.25
C VAL A 208 45.34 2.09 -5.46
N GLU A 209 44.48 2.62 -4.60
CA GLU A 209 43.67 1.83 -3.69
C GLU A 209 42.48 1.13 -4.39
N GLU A 210 41.79 1.83 -5.29
CA GLU A 210 40.54 1.34 -5.89
C GLU A 210 40.67 0.81 -7.31
N HIS A 211 41.66 1.31 -8.06
CA HIS A 211 41.77 1.09 -9.51
C HIS A 211 43.24 0.87 -9.95
N GLY A 212 44.02 0.14 -9.14
CA GLY A 212 45.46 -0.01 -9.35
C GLY A 212 45.86 -0.55 -10.73
N ALA A 213 45.06 -1.44 -11.33
CA ALA A 213 45.36 -1.95 -12.67
C ALA A 213 45.01 -0.93 -13.79
N GLU A 214 44.08 0.00 -13.56
CA GLU A 214 43.88 1.14 -14.46
C GLU A 214 45.04 2.14 -14.35
N LEU A 215 45.49 2.42 -13.12
CA LEU A 215 46.61 3.32 -12.89
C LEU A 215 47.88 2.83 -13.59
N GLU A 216 48.20 1.54 -13.47
CA GLU A 216 49.36 0.93 -14.15
C GLU A 216 49.30 1.12 -15.67
N LYS A 217 48.14 0.92 -16.29
CA LYS A 217 47.96 1.16 -17.73
C LYS A 217 48.23 2.61 -18.12
N ILE A 218 47.74 3.56 -17.32
CA ILE A 218 47.92 5.01 -17.55
C ILE A 218 49.40 5.38 -17.40
N GLU A 219 50.06 4.90 -16.35
CA GLU A 219 51.47 5.22 -16.06
C GLU A 219 52.45 4.55 -17.04
N MET A 220 52.10 3.36 -17.55
CA MET A 220 52.82 2.72 -18.66
C MET A 220 52.61 3.42 -20.01
N ALA A 221 51.78 4.48 -20.04
CA ALA A 221 51.41 5.23 -21.23
C ALA A 221 50.94 4.32 -22.38
N GLU A 222 50.22 3.23 -22.07
CA GLU A 222 49.60 2.41 -23.10
C GLU A 222 48.66 3.32 -23.90
N PRO A 223 48.96 3.59 -25.19
CA PRO A 223 48.18 4.57 -25.94
C PRO A 223 46.74 4.06 -26.04
N GLU A 224 45.76 4.89 -25.67
CA GLU A 224 44.38 4.61 -26.08
C GLU A 224 44.41 4.47 -27.61
N PRO A 225 43.86 3.38 -28.17
CA PRO A 225 43.94 3.15 -29.61
C PRO A 225 43.22 4.28 -30.35
N GLU A 226 44.00 5.17 -30.98
CA GLU A 226 43.45 6.21 -31.83
C GLU A 226 42.76 5.57 -33.03
N ILE A 227 41.53 5.98 -33.29
CA ILE A 227 40.74 5.41 -34.38
C ILE A 227 41.03 6.20 -35.63
N ASP A 228 41.47 5.50 -36.67
CA ASP A 228 41.61 6.06 -38.01
C ASP A 228 40.33 6.85 -38.40
N PRO A 229 40.44 8.15 -38.74
CA PRO A 229 39.31 8.97 -39.17
C PRO A 229 38.46 8.36 -40.28
N VAL A 230 39.06 7.57 -41.19
CA VAL A 230 38.35 6.89 -42.28
C VAL A 230 37.44 5.79 -41.72
N VAL A 231 37.97 4.97 -40.81
CA VAL A 231 37.22 3.90 -40.13
C VAL A 231 36.11 4.50 -39.27
N TYR A 232 36.40 5.58 -38.55
CA TYR A 232 35.41 6.31 -37.76
C TYR A 232 34.24 6.79 -38.64
N LYS A 233 34.52 7.45 -39.77
CA LYS A 233 33.49 7.92 -40.72
C LYS A 233 32.67 6.76 -41.29
N LYS A 234 33.31 5.63 -41.65
CA LYS A 234 32.61 4.43 -42.16
C LYS A 234 31.63 3.87 -41.12
N ARG A 235 32.07 3.73 -39.86
CA ARG A 235 31.22 3.23 -38.78
C ARG A 235 30.10 4.20 -38.45
N MET A 236 30.39 5.51 -38.43
CA MET A 236 29.40 6.54 -38.18
C MET A 236 28.29 6.55 -39.25
N LYS A 237 28.64 6.38 -40.54
CA LYS A 237 27.64 6.26 -41.62
C LYS A 237 26.64 5.12 -41.42
N ILE A 238 27.03 4.05 -40.74
CA ILE A 238 26.14 2.94 -40.38
C ILE A 238 25.43 3.23 -39.06
N PHE A 239 26.16 3.71 -38.07
CA PHE A 239 25.66 3.93 -36.71
C PHE A 239 24.57 4.99 -36.67
N THR A 240 24.76 6.14 -37.33
CA THR A 240 23.81 7.25 -37.31
C THR A 240 22.40 6.87 -37.80
N PRO A 241 22.20 6.27 -38.99
CA PRO A 241 20.85 5.89 -39.41
C PRO A 241 20.24 4.82 -38.50
N VAL A 242 21.04 3.83 -38.05
CA VAL A 242 20.57 2.78 -37.14
C VAL A 242 20.14 3.36 -35.79
N SER A 243 20.92 4.28 -35.22
CA SER A 243 20.60 4.91 -33.93
C SER A 243 19.42 5.86 -34.04
N ILE A 244 19.23 6.54 -35.17
CA ILE A 244 18.03 7.35 -35.44
C ILE A 244 16.79 6.45 -35.50
N VAL A 245 16.83 5.38 -36.31
CA VAL A 245 15.69 4.44 -36.43
C VAL A 245 15.37 3.81 -35.07
N PHE A 246 16.38 3.34 -34.34
CA PHE A 246 16.20 2.80 -33.00
C PHE A 246 15.60 3.83 -32.04
N SER A 247 16.12 5.06 -32.03
CA SER A 247 15.58 6.16 -31.21
C SER A 247 14.11 6.42 -31.53
N VAL A 248 13.75 6.52 -32.81
CA VAL A 248 12.37 6.76 -33.24
C VAL A 248 11.47 5.62 -32.76
N ILE A 249 11.86 4.36 -32.98
CA ILE A 249 11.10 3.19 -32.52
C ILE A 249 10.91 3.21 -31.00
N MET A 250 11.99 3.42 -30.24
CA MET A 250 11.94 3.40 -28.79
C MET A 250 11.17 4.57 -28.19
N VAL A 251 11.30 5.78 -28.75
CA VAL A 251 10.51 6.94 -28.33
C VAL A 251 9.04 6.77 -28.70
N SER A 252 8.73 6.27 -29.90
CA SER A 252 7.36 5.92 -30.28
C SER A 252 6.77 4.85 -29.37
N LEU A 253 7.57 3.86 -28.97
CA LEU A 253 7.19 2.88 -27.96
C LEU A 253 6.85 3.58 -26.64
N VAL A 254 7.74 4.41 -26.09
CA VAL A 254 7.48 5.16 -24.84
C VAL A 254 6.20 6.00 -24.93
N ILE A 255 6.01 6.73 -26.04
CA ILE A 255 4.79 7.53 -26.27
C ILE A 255 3.57 6.61 -26.32
N PHE A 256 3.64 5.49 -27.02
CA PHE A 256 2.56 4.51 -27.06
C PHE A 256 2.24 3.97 -25.66
N LEU A 257 3.23 3.47 -24.92
CA LEU A 257 3.04 2.92 -23.57
C LEU A 257 2.46 3.96 -22.59
N ALA A 258 2.80 5.24 -22.76
CA ALA A 258 2.34 6.33 -21.91
C ALA A 258 0.94 6.86 -22.27
N ASN A 259 0.48 6.68 -23.52
CA ASN A 259 -0.79 7.24 -24.02
C ASN A 259 -1.86 6.18 -24.33
N TYR A 260 -1.52 4.89 -24.36
CA TYR A 260 -2.47 3.81 -24.65
C TYR A 260 -3.41 3.52 -23.47
N GLU A 261 -3.91 4.54 -22.77
CA GLU A 261 -4.87 4.33 -21.68
C GLU A 261 -6.25 3.91 -22.23
N GLU A 262 -6.40 2.66 -22.68
CA GLU A 262 -7.67 1.94 -22.58
C GLU A 262 -7.89 1.64 -21.11
N THR A 263 -8.37 2.63 -20.34
CA THR A 263 -8.89 2.38 -19.00
C THR A 263 -10.34 1.92 -19.17
N ALA A 264 -10.72 0.82 -18.51
CA ALA A 264 -12.04 0.20 -18.62
C ALA A 264 -13.19 1.09 -18.09
N ILE A 265 -12.87 2.29 -17.65
CA ILE A 265 -13.78 3.19 -16.99
C ILE A 265 -13.44 4.58 -17.52
N THR A 266 -14.24 5.08 -18.47
CA THR A 266 -14.53 6.51 -18.50
C THR A 266 -14.82 6.87 -17.07
N THR A 267 -13.94 7.64 -16.41
CA THR A 267 -14.23 8.11 -15.07
C THR A 267 -15.46 8.98 -15.23
N ILE A 268 -16.64 8.37 -15.03
CA ILE A 268 -17.85 9.11 -14.77
C ILE A 268 -17.39 10.05 -13.66
N PRO A 269 -17.39 11.38 -13.89
CA PRO A 269 -16.92 12.33 -12.89
C PRO A 269 -17.54 11.86 -11.59
N ARG A 270 -16.70 11.65 -10.54
CA ARG A 270 -17.12 11.05 -9.27
C ARG A 270 -18.52 11.58 -9.07
N VAL A 271 -19.51 10.71 -9.27
CA VAL A 271 -20.87 11.12 -8.97
C VAL A 271 -20.64 11.34 -7.48
N TYR A 272 -20.59 12.61 -7.07
CA TYR A 272 -21.13 12.96 -5.78
C TYR A 272 -22.51 12.45 -5.96
N ALA A 273 -22.62 11.18 -5.63
CA ALA A 273 -23.86 10.64 -5.37
C ALA A 273 -24.16 11.49 -4.14
N GLU A 274 -25.01 12.48 -4.36
CA GLU A 274 -26.29 12.49 -3.68
C GLU A 274 -26.99 11.09 -3.79
N VAL A 275 -26.26 9.96 -3.70
CA VAL A 275 -26.56 8.97 -2.69
C VAL A 275 -26.60 9.81 -1.44
N ASP A 276 -27.82 10.26 -1.13
CA ASP A 276 -28.32 10.13 0.21
C ASP A 276 -27.55 8.95 0.79
N VAL A 277 -26.57 9.25 1.67
CA VAL A 277 -25.99 8.28 2.59
C VAL A 277 -27.12 7.32 2.87
N PHE A 278 -26.93 6.00 2.76
CA PHE A 278 -27.97 5.09 3.16
C PHE A 278 -28.28 5.39 4.63
N VAL A 279 -29.19 6.33 4.84
CA VAL A 279 -29.92 6.57 6.05
C VAL A 279 -30.66 5.26 6.09
N PRO A 280 -30.38 4.38 7.06
CA PRO A 280 -31.21 3.20 7.24
C PRO A 280 -32.63 3.72 7.15
N ARG A 281 -33.37 3.29 6.11
CA ARG A 281 -34.57 3.97 5.63
C ARG A 281 -35.22 4.62 6.82
N THR A 282 -35.31 5.95 6.88
CA THR A 282 -36.22 6.57 7.84
C THR A 282 -37.49 5.76 7.66
N PRO A 283 -37.90 4.97 8.68
CA PRO A 283 -38.93 3.98 8.48
C PRO A 283 -40.04 4.74 7.81
N THR A 284 -40.49 4.27 6.63
CA THR A 284 -41.65 4.85 5.95
C THR A 284 -42.63 5.16 7.06
N PRO A 285 -43.00 6.44 7.29
CA PRO A 285 -43.85 6.76 8.42
C PRO A 285 -45.02 5.83 8.27
N ILE A 286 -45.12 4.89 9.22
CA ILE A 286 -46.22 3.96 9.28
C ILE A 286 -47.42 4.88 9.20
N PRO A 287 -48.37 4.67 8.25
CA PRO A 287 -49.58 5.48 8.21
C PRO A 287 -50.06 5.56 9.64
N SER A 288 -50.13 6.77 10.20
CA SER A 288 -50.55 6.94 11.59
C SER A 288 -51.80 6.09 11.73
N PRO A 289 -51.81 5.08 12.63
CA PRO A 289 -53.01 4.31 12.84
C PRO A 289 -54.11 5.33 13.08
N ILE A 290 -55.22 5.18 12.33
CA ILE A 290 -56.44 5.97 12.54
C ILE A 290 -56.60 6.06 14.06
N PRO A 291 -56.74 7.27 14.65
CA PRO A 291 -56.83 7.39 16.10
C PRO A 291 -57.86 6.37 16.58
N SER A 292 -57.39 5.36 17.31
CA SER A 292 -58.27 4.40 17.95
C SER A 292 -59.24 5.20 18.79
N PRO A 293 -60.56 4.88 18.76
CA PRO A 293 -61.53 5.56 19.60
C PRO A 293 -60.99 5.56 21.03
N THR A 294 -60.92 6.74 21.65
CA THR A 294 -60.55 6.93 23.04
C THR A 294 -61.26 5.85 23.86
N PRO A 295 -60.53 4.90 24.47
CA PRO A 295 -61.17 3.86 25.25
C PRO A 295 -61.94 4.54 26.37
N ASP A 296 -63.22 4.17 26.50
CA ASP A 296 -63.99 4.49 27.69
C ASP A 296 -63.18 4.05 28.91
N MET A 297 -62.74 5.01 29.74
CA MET A 297 -61.89 4.75 30.89
C MET A 297 -62.57 3.87 31.94
N MET A 298 -63.87 3.60 31.80
CA MET A 298 -64.58 2.59 32.61
C MET A 298 -64.38 1.15 32.11
N VAL A 299 -63.97 0.92 30.85
CA VAL A 299 -63.71 -0.41 30.27
C VAL A 299 -62.22 -0.75 30.28
N ALA A 300 -61.33 0.25 30.22
CA ALA A 300 -59.88 0.06 30.16
C ALA A 300 -59.25 -0.59 31.41
N ASN A 301 -60.01 -0.84 32.48
CA ASN A 301 -59.53 -1.41 33.74
C ASN A 301 -60.41 -2.56 34.23
N THR A 302 -60.97 -3.38 33.33
CA THR A 302 -61.56 -4.70 33.67
C THR A 302 -60.60 -5.83 33.31
N TRP A 303 -60.90 -7.06 33.75
CA TRP A 303 -60.08 -8.23 33.40
C TRP A 303 -59.91 -8.36 31.89
N ASP A 304 -61.02 -8.41 31.15
CA ASP A 304 -61.05 -8.52 29.68
C ASP A 304 -60.64 -7.18 28.99
N GLY A 305 -60.52 -6.10 29.77
CA GLY A 305 -60.11 -4.76 29.33
C GLY A 305 -58.59 -4.53 29.33
N GLY A 306 -57.79 -5.59 29.47
CA GLY A 306 -56.33 -5.55 29.40
C GLY A 306 -55.60 -5.70 30.73
N ILE A 307 -56.30 -5.97 31.84
CA ILE A 307 -55.66 -6.43 33.08
C ILE A 307 -55.13 -7.86 32.89
N ASP A 308 -55.89 -8.72 32.22
CA ASP A 308 -55.48 -10.08 31.84
C ASP A 308 -54.10 -10.11 31.15
N TYR A 309 -53.88 -9.21 30.19
CA TYR A 309 -52.63 -9.09 29.46
C TYR A 309 -51.46 -8.69 30.37
N LEU A 310 -51.68 -7.77 31.33
CA LEU A 310 -50.63 -7.41 32.30
C LEU A 310 -50.22 -8.60 33.16
N PHE A 311 -51.20 -9.35 33.67
CA PHE A 311 -50.93 -10.54 34.46
C PHE A 311 -50.26 -11.65 33.63
N GLU A 312 -50.70 -11.88 32.39
CA GLU A 312 -50.09 -12.88 31.53
C GLU A 312 -48.63 -12.54 31.19
N GLN A 313 -48.34 -11.29 30.82
CA GLN A 313 -46.99 -10.86 30.45
C GLN A 313 -46.01 -10.88 31.62
N LYS A 314 -46.45 -10.49 32.82
CA LYS A 314 -45.55 -10.34 33.98
C LYS A 314 -45.49 -11.57 34.86
N CYS A 315 -46.59 -12.32 34.95
CA CYS A 315 -46.75 -13.39 35.92
C CYS A 315 -47.02 -14.75 35.25
N GLY A 316 -47.51 -14.78 34.01
CA GLY A 316 -47.99 -16.00 33.34
C GLY A 316 -46.93 -17.07 33.09
N LEU A 317 -45.65 -16.68 33.02
CA LEU A 317 -44.54 -17.63 32.86
C LEU A 317 -44.36 -18.53 34.10
N CYS A 318 -44.59 -17.99 35.30
CA CYS A 318 -44.37 -18.71 36.56
C CYS A 318 -45.69 -19.10 37.26
N HIS A 319 -46.72 -18.26 37.17
CA HIS A 319 -48.04 -18.46 37.80
C HIS A 319 -49.07 -18.88 36.76
N GLY A 320 -48.72 -19.90 35.96
CA GLY A 320 -49.59 -20.51 34.96
C GLY A 320 -50.51 -21.58 35.55
N GLU A 321 -50.64 -22.73 34.86
CA GLU A 321 -51.50 -23.83 35.34
C GLU A 321 -50.85 -24.71 36.42
N SER A 322 -49.55 -24.55 36.68
CA SER A 322 -48.78 -25.37 37.62
C SER A 322 -47.99 -24.46 38.57
N GLY A 323 -48.29 -24.51 39.87
CA GLY A 323 -47.65 -23.63 40.86
C GLY A 323 -48.55 -23.19 42.02
N GLY A 324 -49.83 -23.56 42.02
CA GLY A 324 -50.74 -23.26 43.13
C GLY A 324 -51.41 -21.88 43.06
N LEU A 325 -51.12 -21.04 42.06
CA LEU A 325 -51.87 -19.83 41.68
C LEU A 325 -51.88 -19.74 40.15
N SER A 326 -53.04 -19.46 39.55
CA SER A 326 -53.17 -19.31 38.10
C SER A 326 -53.58 -17.90 37.72
N VAL A 327 -52.71 -17.21 36.99
CA VAL A 327 -52.96 -15.84 36.48
C VAL A 327 -53.49 -15.79 35.05
N LYS A 328 -53.65 -16.96 34.39
CA LYS A 328 -54.13 -17.03 33.00
C LYS A 328 -55.63 -16.80 32.85
N THR A 329 -56.40 -16.91 33.93
CA THR A 329 -57.86 -16.80 33.91
C THR A 329 -58.35 -15.95 35.06
N TYR A 330 -59.44 -15.21 34.83
CA TYR A 330 -60.11 -14.42 35.85
C TYR A 330 -60.42 -15.24 37.10
N SER A 331 -60.98 -16.44 36.92
CA SER A 331 -61.32 -17.34 38.02
C SER A 331 -60.09 -17.76 38.81
N GLY A 332 -58.94 -17.99 38.16
CA GLY A 332 -57.70 -18.39 38.83
C GLY A 332 -57.15 -17.29 39.75
N ILE A 333 -57.24 -16.02 39.35
CA ILE A 333 -56.79 -14.90 40.18
C ILE A 333 -57.74 -14.65 41.35
N ILE A 334 -59.04 -14.71 41.09
CA ILE A 334 -60.06 -14.44 42.11
C ILE A 334 -60.15 -15.60 43.12
N GLN A 335 -59.98 -16.85 42.70
CA GLN A 335 -59.96 -18.00 43.61
C GLN A 335 -58.72 -18.03 44.51
N GLY A 336 -57.65 -17.33 44.09
CA GLY A 336 -56.40 -17.29 44.82
C GLY A 336 -55.63 -18.60 44.73
N GLY A 337 -54.57 -18.69 45.52
CA GLY A 337 -53.67 -19.84 45.50
C GLY A 337 -53.42 -20.46 46.87
N ASN A 338 -52.44 -21.35 46.94
CA ASN A 338 -52.04 -22.04 48.18
C ASN A 338 -51.64 -21.07 49.32
N SER A 339 -51.22 -19.85 48.97
CA SER A 339 -50.86 -18.79 49.93
C SER A 339 -52.03 -17.91 50.35
N GLY A 340 -53.25 -18.18 49.85
CA GLY A 340 -54.45 -17.38 50.11
C GLY A 340 -54.97 -16.61 48.89
N MET A 341 -55.91 -15.70 49.13
CA MET A 341 -56.57 -14.91 48.08
C MET A 341 -55.58 -13.94 47.43
N SER A 342 -55.32 -14.13 46.13
CA SER A 342 -54.39 -13.26 45.38
C SER A 342 -54.98 -11.85 45.21
N VAL A 343 -56.26 -11.79 44.86
CA VAL A 343 -57.05 -10.56 44.72
C VAL A 343 -58.32 -10.67 45.56
N ILE A 344 -58.58 -9.65 46.36
CA ILE A 344 -59.82 -9.47 47.11
C ILE A 344 -60.56 -8.27 46.50
N PRO A 345 -61.66 -8.50 45.75
CA PRO A 345 -62.45 -7.44 45.15
C PRO A 345 -62.81 -6.32 46.14
N GLY A 346 -62.52 -5.08 45.78
CA GLY A 346 -62.78 -3.88 46.59
C GLY A 346 -61.78 -3.61 47.72
N ARG A 347 -60.81 -4.50 47.95
CA ARG A 347 -59.85 -4.40 49.06
C ARG A 347 -58.40 -4.58 48.58
N PRO A 348 -57.79 -3.54 47.98
CA PRO A 348 -56.42 -3.63 47.47
C PRO A 348 -55.40 -3.93 48.57
N ASP A 349 -55.53 -3.32 49.75
CA ASP A 349 -54.54 -3.46 50.83
C ASP A 349 -54.54 -4.88 51.46
N GLU A 350 -55.68 -5.57 51.41
CA GLU A 350 -55.84 -6.95 51.86
C GLU A 350 -55.47 -7.97 50.76
N SER A 351 -55.28 -7.53 49.51
CA SER A 351 -54.95 -8.40 48.39
C SER A 351 -53.45 -8.73 48.37
N LEU A 352 -53.12 -10.03 48.37
CA LEU A 352 -51.72 -10.48 48.41
C LEU A 352 -50.89 -9.97 47.23
N ILE A 353 -51.50 -9.79 46.05
CA ILE A 353 -50.79 -9.25 44.88
C ILE A 353 -50.23 -7.84 45.15
N MET A 354 -50.98 -6.98 45.86
CA MET A 354 -50.54 -5.62 46.16
C MET A 354 -49.40 -5.59 47.18
N GLN A 355 -49.39 -6.57 48.09
CA GLN A 355 -48.32 -6.70 49.08
C GLN A 355 -47.04 -7.23 48.41
N ILE A 356 -47.14 -8.27 47.58
CA ILE A 356 -45.97 -8.87 46.90
C ILE A 356 -45.35 -7.90 45.88
N GLN A 357 -46.18 -7.11 45.20
CA GLN A 357 -45.74 -6.12 44.20
C GLN A 357 -45.43 -4.75 44.82
N ALA A 358 -45.45 -4.61 46.15
CA ALA A 358 -45.12 -3.36 46.80
C ALA A 358 -43.66 -2.96 46.55
N PRO A 359 -43.35 -1.66 46.40
CA PRO A 359 -41.98 -1.19 46.23
C PRO A 359 -41.07 -1.68 47.37
N GLY A 360 -39.96 -2.34 47.02
CA GLY A 360 -39.00 -2.88 47.99
C GLY A 360 -39.15 -4.39 48.26
N ASN A 361 -40.19 -5.05 47.75
CA ASN A 361 -40.29 -6.51 47.78
C ASN A 361 -39.67 -7.15 46.53
N GLU A 362 -38.85 -8.19 46.74
CA GLU A 362 -38.18 -8.90 45.65
C GLU A 362 -39.08 -10.02 45.10
N HIS A 363 -39.65 -9.81 43.91
CA HIS A 363 -40.35 -10.83 43.12
C HIS A 363 -39.86 -10.78 41.66
N PRO A 364 -39.64 -11.90 40.97
CA PRO A 364 -39.05 -11.90 39.61
C PRO A 364 -39.90 -11.21 38.53
N GLY A 365 -41.23 -11.23 38.68
CA GLY A 365 -42.15 -10.45 37.86
C GLY A 365 -42.62 -9.23 38.66
N GLN A 366 -42.23 -8.03 38.25
CA GLN A 366 -42.67 -6.78 38.87
C GLN A 366 -43.43 -5.91 37.87
N PHE A 367 -44.56 -5.36 38.32
CA PHE A 367 -45.26 -4.28 37.64
C PHE A 367 -44.44 -2.98 37.72
N SER A 368 -44.56 -2.13 36.70
CA SER A 368 -44.17 -0.72 36.82
C SER A 368 -45.12 0.00 37.79
N ASP A 369 -44.74 1.19 38.27
CA ASP A 369 -45.60 1.98 39.16
C ASP A 369 -46.97 2.30 38.52
N GLU A 370 -46.99 2.55 37.21
CA GLU A 370 -48.22 2.79 36.44
C GLU A 370 -49.07 1.52 36.30
N GLU A 371 -48.45 0.37 36.03
CA GLU A 371 -49.13 -0.92 35.92
C GLU A 371 -49.72 -1.35 37.29
N LEU A 372 -48.97 -1.15 38.37
CA LEU A 372 -49.40 -1.47 39.73
C LEU A 372 -50.58 -0.59 40.17
N GLU A 373 -50.53 0.71 39.85
CA GLU A 373 -51.64 1.61 40.13
C GLU A 373 -52.89 1.24 39.31
N ARG A 374 -52.70 0.81 38.06
CA ARG A 374 -53.80 0.31 37.22
C ARG A 374 -54.46 -0.94 37.81
N VAL A 375 -53.66 -1.90 38.28
CA VAL A 375 -54.17 -3.09 38.98
C VAL A 375 -54.87 -2.70 40.29
N ARG A 376 -54.32 -1.76 41.05
CA ARG A 376 -54.95 -1.24 42.28
C ARG A 376 -56.34 -0.66 42.01
N ILE A 377 -56.49 0.18 40.97
CA ILE A 377 -57.77 0.77 40.56
C ILE A 377 -58.77 -0.32 40.16
N TRP A 378 -58.33 -1.32 39.40
CA TRP A 378 -59.19 -2.46 39.06
C TRP A 378 -59.70 -3.20 40.30
N ILE A 379 -58.83 -3.46 41.29
CA ILE A 379 -59.23 -4.11 42.54
C ILE A 379 -60.22 -3.24 43.31
N ILE A 380 -59.97 -1.94 43.47
CA ILE A 380 -60.89 -0.98 44.13
C ILE A 380 -62.27 -1.01 43.47
N ASN A 381 -62.33 -1.11 42.14
CA ASN A 381 -63.57 -1.16 41.38
C ASN A 381 -64.30 -2.52 41.43
N GLY A 382 -63.87 -3.41 42.32
CA GLY A 382 -64.47 -4.72 42.55
C GLY A 382 -63.91 -5.82 41.67
N ALA A 383 -62.68 -5.64 41.13
CA ALA A 383 -61.98 -6.58 40.27
C ALA A 383 -62.91 -7.15 39.18
N ARG A 384 -63.59 -6.28 38.43
CA ARG A 384 -64.61 -6.69 37.45
C ARG A 384 -63.97 -7.44 36.28
N LYS A 385 -64.68 -8.46 35.80
CA LYS A 385 -64.28 -9.16 34.59
C LYS A 385 -64.44 -8.24 33.37
#